data_AF-B9K2U2-F1
#
_entry.id   AF-B9K2U2-F1
#
_cell.length_a   1.000
_cell.length_b   1.000
_cell.length_c   1.000
_cell.angle_alpha   90.00
_cell.angle_beta   90.00
_cell.angle_gamma   90.00
#
_symmetry.space_group_name_H-M   'P 1'
#
loop_
_entity.id
_entity.type
_entity.pdbx_description
1 polymer ?
#
loop_
_entity_poly.entity_id
_entity_poly.type
_entity_poly.pdbx_seq_one_letter_code
_entity_poly.pdbx_strand_id
1 'polypeptide(L)'
;MAIDFSPVDIDVYKAFGSLLGSVGALLYSRPTNMRDMLARLVFSLIAGFALYFVPIEVLGWKEIRDRIIAGSLLMAFLSWFIAGALVKYATAKAKAD
;
A
#
# COMPACT_ATOMS: atom_id res chain seq x y z
N MET A 1 12.05 22.74 14.49
CA MET A 1 10.62 23.07 14.43
C MET A 1 9.89 21.74 14.24
N ALA A 2 9.33 21.17 15.30
CA ALA A 2 8.46 20.00 15.15
C ALA A 2 7.19 20.49 14.45
N ILE A 3 6.89 19.94 13.28
CA ILE A 3 5.64 20.26 12.59
C ILE A 3 4.59 19.41 13.28
N ASP A 4 3.76 20.05 14.10
CA ASP A 4 2.65 19.41 14.80
C ASP A 4 1.53 19.20 13.78
N PHE A 5 1.47 18.00 13.19
CA PHE A 5 0.41 17.64 12.26
C PHE A 5 -0.83 17.22 13.06
N SER A 6 -2.01 17.70 12.67
CA SER A 6 -3.22 17.16 13.24
C SER A 6 -3.33 15.67 12.86
N PRO A 7 -3.89 14.81 13.71
CA PRO A 7 -4.10 13.39 13.39
C PRO A 7 -4.87 13.20 12.06
N VAL A 8 -5.77 14.13 11.75
CA VAL A 8 -6.55 14.15 10.51
C VAL A 8 -5.65 14.35 9.28
N ASP A 9 -4.65 15.24 9.36
CA ASP A 9 -3.74 15.50 8.23
C ASP A 9 -2.89 14.27 7.89
N ILE A 10 -2.42 13.59 8.94
CA ILE A 10 -1.61 12.37 8.81
C ILE A 10 -2.39 11.28 8.06
N ASP A 11 -3.65 11.07 8.40
CA ASP A 11 -4.48 10.05 7.77
C ASP A 11 -4.82 10.40 6.31
N VAL A 12 -5.02 11.68 6.00
CA VAL A 12 -5.19 12.14 4.62
C VAL A 12 -3.92 11.87 3.80
N TYR A 13 -2.73 12.15 4.33
CA TYR A 13 -1.46 11.90 3.65
C TYR A 13 -1.20 10.41 3.41
N LYS A 14 -1.54 9.56 4.38
CA LYS A 14 -1.47 8.10 4.21
C LYS A 14 -2.41 7.62 3.13
N ALA A 15 -3.67 8.07 3.16
CA ALA A 15 -4.68 7.69 2.17
C ALA A 15 -4.24 8.11 0.76
N PHE A 16 -3.73 9.34 0.61
CA PHE A 16 -3.26 9.86 -0.66
C PHE A 16 -2.04 9.07 -1.18
N GLY A 17 -1.03 8.85 -0.33
CA GLY A 17 0.13 8.03 -0.69
C GLY A 17 -0.26 6.61 -1.07
N SER A 18 -1.12 5.97 -0.29
CA SER A 18 -1.59 4.59 -0.55
C SER A 18 -2.36 4.47 -1.86
N LEU A 19 -3.18 5.47 -2.18
CA LEU A 19 -3.93 5.51 -3.44
C LEU A 19 -2.99 5.68 -4.63
N LEU A 20 -2.05 6.62 -4.56
CA LEU A 20 -1.03 6.79 -5.60
C LEU A 20 -0.18 5.52 -5.79
N GLY A 21 0.23 4.86 -4.70
CA GLY A 21 1.01 3.63 -4.74
C GLY A 21 0.25 2.47 -5.36
N SER A 22 -1.01 2.31 -4.99
CA SER A 22 -1.89 1.27 -5.54
C SER A 22 -2.17 1.49 -7.03
N VAL A 23 -2.43 2.73 -7.44
CA VAL A 23 -2.62 3.07 -8.86
C VAL A 23 -1.31 2.89 -9.65
N GLY A 24 -0.18 3.32 -9.09
CA GLY A 24 1.13 3.10 -9.71
C GLY A 24 1.43 1.62 -9.92
N ALA A 25 1.11 0.78 -8.93
CA ALA A 25 1.30 -0.67 -9.02
C ALA A 25 0.36 -1.32 -10.05
N LEU A 26 -0.88 -0.84 -10.15
CA LEU A 26 -1.84 -1.25 -11.18
C LEU A 26 -1.32 -0.94 -12.59
N LEU A 27 -0.72 0.23 -12.79
CA LEU A 27 -0.12 0.62 -14.07
C LEU A 27 1.09 -0.23 -14.43
N TYR A 28 1.89 -0.60 -13.44
CA TYR A 28 3.11 -1.40 -13.64
C TYR A 28 2.82 -2.90 -13.85
N SER A 29 1.94 -3.49 -13.04
CA SER A 29 1.60 -4.91 -13.07
C SER A 29 0.11 -5.11 -13.25
N ARG A 30 -0.32 -5.32 -14.49
CA ARG A 30 -1.72 -5.55 -14.81
C ARG A 30 -2.24 -6.87 -14.20
N PRO A 31 -3.40 -6.85 -13.54
CA PRO A 31 -4.07 -8.06 -13.03
C PRO A 31 -4.68 -8.85 -14.19
N THR A 32 -4.91 -10.14 -13.96
CA THR A 32 -5.48 -11.04 -14.99
C THR A 32 -6.99 -10.93 -15.07
N ASN A 33 -7.66 -10.67 -13.95
CA ASN A 33 -9.12 -10.63 -13.82
C ASN A 33 -9.57 -9.48 -12.91
N MET A 34 -10.82 -9.04 -13.05
CA MET A 34 -11.38 -7.94 -12.25
C MET A 34 -11.43 -8.25 -10.74
N ARG A 35 -11.65 -9.51 -10.35
CA ARG A 35 -11.58 -9.94 -8.95
C ARG A 35 -10.17 -9.87 -8.37
N ASP A 36 -9.16 -10.27 -9.16
CA ASP A 36 -7.74 -10.18 -8.79
C ASP A 36 -7.31 -8.70 -8.65
N MET A 37 -7.76 -7.85 -9.58
CA MET A 37 -7.57 -6.40 -9.48
C MET A 37 -8.11 -5.83 -8.18
N LEU A 38 -9.38 -6.11 -7.86
CA LEU A 38 -10.04 -5.59 -6.66
C LEU A 38 -9.36 -6.09 -5.39
N ALA A 39 -9.04 -7.39 -5.31
CA ALA A 39 -8.36 -7.96 -4.16
C ALA A 39 -6.99 -7.30 -3.92
N ARG A 40 -6.19 -7.13 -4.98
CA ARG A 40 -4.89 -6.46 -4.87
C ARG A 40 -5.02 -4.99 -4.52
N LEU A 41 -6.00 -4.29 -5.08
CA LEU A 41 -6.21 -2.87 -4.84
C LEU A 41 -6.64 -2.61 -3.38
N VAL A 42 -7.60 -3.38 -2.86
CA VAL A 42 -8.02 -3.28 -1.46
C VAL A 42 -6.85 -3.63 -0.53
N PHE A 43 -6.13 -4.72 -0.81
CA PHE A 43 -4.97 -5.11 -0.01
C PHE A 43 -3.89 -4.02 -0.01
N SER A 44 -3.60 -3.44 -1.18
CA SER A 44 -2.56 -2.42 -1.33
C SER A 44 -2.91 -1.12 -0.64
N LEU A 45 -4.18 -0.70 -0.69
CA LEU A 45 -4.66 0.47 0.05
C LEU A 45 -4.53 0.26 1.57
N ILE A 46 -4.95 -0.90 2.08
CA ILE A 46 -4.87 -1.22 3.51
C ILE A 46 -3.40 -1.30 3.94
N ALA A 47 -2.57 -1.98 3.16
CA ALA A 47 -1.15 -2.13 3.47
C ALA A 47 -0.40 -0.80 3.43
N GLY A 48 -0.66 0.06 2.45
CA GLY A 48 -0.09 1.40 2.40
C GLY A 48 -0.48 2.25 3.61
N PHE A 49 -1.75 2.19 4.00
CA PHE A 49 -2.27 2.98 5.11
C PHE A 49 -1.75 2.46 6.46
N ALA A 50 -1.78 1.14 6.66
CA ALA A 50 -1.40 0.51 7.91
C ALA A 50 0.12 0.47 8.10
N LEU A 51 0.90 0.25 7.05
CA LEU A 51 2.34 0.00 7.14
C LEU A 51 3.20 1.24 6.82
N TYR A 52 2.62 2.44 6.73
CA TYR A 52 3.35 3.69 6.50
C TYR A 52 4.47 3.95 7.52
N PHE A 53 4.34 3.39 8.73
CA PHE A 53 5.33 3.52 9.80
C PHE A 53 6.61 2.74 9.49
N VAL A 54 6.58 1.72 8.63
CA VAL A 54 7.77 0.90 8.32
C VAL A 54 8.90 1.76 7.74
N PRO A 55 8.68 2.58 6.69
CA PRO A 55 9.70 3.54 6.24
C PRO A 55 10.14 4.56 7.30
N ILE A 56 9.25 4.98 8.19
CA ILE A 56 9.53 6.00 9.20
C ILE A 56 10.41 5.43 10.31
N GLU A 57 9.98 4.33 10.92
CA GLU A 57 10.62 3.71 12.08
C GLU A 57 11.78 2.80 11.69
N VAL A 58 11.64 2.01 10.61
CA VAL A 58 12.64 0.98 10.24
C VAL A 58 13.75 1.58 9.36
N LEU A 59 13.41 2.47 8.43
CA LEU A 59 14.40 3.13 7.57
C LEU A 59 14.90 4.46 8.16
N GLY A 60 14.43 4.84 9.35
CA GLY A 60 14.83 6.06 10.04
C GLY A 60 14.42 7.34 9.30
N TRP A 61 13.34 7.30 8.53
CA TRP A 61 12.87 8.50 7.84
C TRP A 61 12.29 9.48 8.87
N LYS A 62 12.70 10.75 8.76
CA LYS A 62 12.05 11.84 9.50
C LYS A 62 10.56 11.85 9.19
N GLU A 63 9.74 11.98 10.23
CA GLU A 63 8.29 12.08 10.13
C GLU A 63 7.89 13.48 9.62
N ILE A 64 8.00 13.65 8.30
CA ILE A 64 7.62 14.86 7.57
C ILE A 64 6.58 14.43 6.55
N ARG A 65 5.58 15.29 6.28
CA ARG A 65 4.50 15.06 5.31
C ARG A 65 4.92 14.27 4.07
N ASP A 66 5.92 14.75 3.35
CA ASP A 66 6.33 14.16 2.08
C ASP A 66 6.83 12.71 2.24
N ARG A 67 7.43 12.39 3.40
CA ARG A 67 7.91 11.05 3.75
C ARG A 67 6.79 10.13 4.23
N ILE A 68 5.75 10.66 4.87
CA ILE A 68 4.53 9.89 5.18
C ILE A 68 3.83 9.47 3.88
N ILE A 69 3.68 10.41 2.94
CA ILE A 69 3.10 10.13 1.62
C ILE A 69 3.95 9.10 0.88
N ALA A 70 5.26 9.34 0.77
CA ALA A 70 6.18 8.45 0.07
C ALA A 70 6.24 7.05 0.71
N GLY A 71 6.20 6.97 2.04
CA GLY A 71 6.22 5.71 2.77
C GLY A 71 4.96 4.89 2.52
N SER A 72 3.79 5.53 2.62
CA SER A 72 2.49 4.90 2.33
C SER A 72 2.40 4.45 0.87
N LEU A 73 2.90 5.26 -0.06
CA LEU A 73 3.00 4.94 -1.49
C LEU A 73 3.86 3.71 -1.73
N LEU A 74 5.05 3.67 -1.14
CA LEU A 74 5.98 2.57 -1.30
C LEU A 74 5.40 1.26 -0.74
N MET A 75 4.77 1.31 0.43
CA MET A 75 4.16 0.13 1.04
C MET A 75 2.93 -0.35 0.26
N ALA A 76 2.08 0.57 -0.24
CA ALA A 76 0.99 0.21 -1.15
C ALA A 76 1.51 -0.42 -2.45
N PHE A 77 2.59 0.12 -3.01
CA PHE A 77 3.14 -0.41 -4.25
C PHE A 77 3.74 -1.81 -4.07
N LEU A 78 4.54 -2.01 -3.02
CA LEU A 78 5.19 -3.30 -2.75
C LEU A 78 4.18 -4.40 -2.38
N SER A 79 3.17 -4.05 -1.58
CA SER A 79 2.12 -4.98 -1.18
C SER A 79 1.30 -5.51 -2.35
N TRP A 80 1.24 -4.80 -3.48
CA TRP A 80 0.58 -5.28 -4.71
C TRP A 80 1.14 -6.62 -5.20
N PHE A 81 2.46 -6.81 -5.15
CA PHE A 81 3.11 -8.05 -5.59
C PHE A 81 2.86 -9.20 -4.61
N ILE A 82 2.89 -8.90 -3.31
CA ILE A 82 2.58 -9.85 -2.24
C ILE A 82 1.13 -10.29 -2.36
N ALA A 83 0.20 -9.35 -2.55
CA ALA A 83 -1.20 -9.62 -2.79
C ALA A 83 -1.41 -10.51 -4.02
N GLY A 84 -0.68 -10.25 -5.11
CA GLY A 84 -0.74 -11.08 -6.30
C GLY A 84 -0.27 -12.52 -6.08
N ALA A 85 0.77 -12.72 -5.28
CA ALA A 85 1.23 -14.06 -4.89
C ALA A 85 0.19 -14.78 -4.01
N LEU A 86 -0.39 -14.07 -3.03
CA LEU A 86 -1.42 -14.60 -2.13
C LEU A 86 -2.70 -15.01 -2.88
N VAL A 87 -3.18 -14.17 -3.79
CA VAL A 87 -4.37 -14.47 -4.61
C VAL A 87 -4.11 -15.72 -5.46
N LYS A 88 -2.95 -15.81 -6.12
CA LYS A 88 -2.58 -17.00 -6.90
C LYS A 88 -2.57 -18.26 -6.03
N TYR A 89 -1.93 -18.19 -4.86
CA TYR A 89 -1.88 -19.32 -3.91
C TYR A 89 -3.28 -19.75 -3.46
N ALA A 90 -4.13 -18.81 -3.06
CA ALA A 90 -5.51 -19.08 -2.64
C ALA A 90 -6.33 -19.74 -3.75
N THR A 91 -6.22 -19.24 -4.99
CA THR A 91 -6.91 -19.83 -6.15
C THR A 91 -6.40 -21.21 -6.55
N ALA A 92 -5.10 -21.47 -6.36
CA ALA A 92 -4.52 -22.78 -6.64
C ALA A 92 -5.00 -23.82 -5.62
N LYS A 93 -5.03 -23.43 -4.33
CA LYS A 93 -5.53 -24.28 -3.26
C LYS A 93 -7.02 -24.60 -3.45
N ALA A 94 -7.84 -23.60 -3.75
CA ALA A 94 -9.27 -23.78 -4.00
C ALA A 94 -9.63 -24.64 -5.22
N LYS A 95 -8.67 -24.97 -6.10
CA LYS A 95 -8.85 -25.91 -7.21
C LYS A 95 -8.37 -27.32 -6.89
N ALA A 96 -7.60 -27.48 -5.82
CA ALA A 96 -7.06 -28.76 -5.38
C ALA A 96 -7.98 -29.48 -4.38
N ASP A 97 -8.85 -28.72 -3.72
CA ASP A 97 -9.98 -29.19 -2.89
C ASP A 97 -11.23 -29.41 -3.76
#